data_AF-A0A1Z4LYZ3-F1
#
_entry.id   AF-A0A1Z4LYZ3-F1
#
_cell.length_a   1.000
_cell.length_b   1.000
_cell.length_c   1.000
_cell.angle_alpha   90.00
_cell.angle_beta   90.00
_cell.angle_gamma   90.00
#
_symmetry.space_group_name_H-M   'P 1'
#
loop_
_entity.id
_entity.type
_entity.pdbx_description
1 polymer ?
#
loop_
_entity_poly.entity_id
_entity_poly.type
_entity_poly.pdbx_seq_one_letter_code
_entity_poly.pdbx_strand_id
1 'polypeptide(L)'
;MQYLLYPVVIYALLVAVSYIITFLQLCKVTLQYPNYQIQTVENIPAYLQKLFLIPIQELQEFGFKSCCYLRVKPMLKVYPDVAWEVLLYNEAYNCYAKVGIRHPIEPVHLFEIEFYTFFKDKTCLVTTNGKGNTAIGKIPFFIMQDYYTAETSLQWQFHQDRFAKLRSKKIPKLLSPEALTEALQIYFQHYLNCLIKSKYVLPVPRKRLFRLNRRLALKLTQQNISENNKSAGIIKQRREEAKNNSKISIEIPIELEVEGFQRMERLQRGLIDRKLRPWLIFASFVLFVITSTNYFSTQTLIIFIAVLMLHEGGHLLAMKLCGYQDCSFLFLPFLGAVATARKDDATITQKFCVSLAGPMPGLIIGLVLAIIFKDAGYSSWIKQTSWILICLNLFNLLPIYPLDGGQIVNILLFSRFPYSDVFLKAFGAIIISILGIAHPALFLLTIPLAFNLVHSYRAAQINSKLQKSFRKNPPQNQDKINQENIIYSLFKYLKEFDYHHLPFNSRYFLVKNLIERYHCFYSKRITKVILATVYSASLLFGILGSWQTILPNKIVNKPTDYVRIQQEIVDK
;
A
#
# COMPACT_ATOMS: atom_id res chain seq x y z
N MET A 1 17.13 -7.37 -30.29
CA MET A 1 16.13 -6.29 -30.44
C MET A 1 14.94 -6.44 -29.50
N GLN A 2 14.20 -7.56 -29.47
CA GLN A 2 13.03 -7.74 -28.57
C GLN A 2 13.35 -7.57 -27.06
N TYR A 3 14.53 -7.99 -26.60
CA TYR A 3 14.89 -7.88 -25.17
C TYR A 3 15.10 -6.43 -24.67
N LEU A 4 15.43 -5.48 -25.56
CA LEU A 4 15.60 -4.05 -25.24
C LEU A 4 14.26 -3.31 -25.11
N LEU A 5 13.18 -3.85 -25.68
CA LEU A 5 11.83 -3.27 -25.57
C LEU A 5 11.20 -3.51 -24.19
N TYR A 6 11.51 -4.64 -23.53
CA TYR A 6 10.95 -4.95 -22.22
C TYR A 6 11.22 -3.89 -21.14
N PRO A 7 12.45 -3.40 -20.91
CA PRO A 7 12.69 -2.37 -19.89
C PRO A 7 11.93 -1.07 -20.17
N VAL A 8 11.76 -0.70 -21.45
CA VAL A 8 10.97 0.48 -21.85
C VAL A 8 9.49 0.28 -21.54
N VAL A 9 8.93 -0.89 -21.89
CA VAL A 9 7.54 -1.26 -21.60
C VAL A 9 7.30 -1.33 -20.09
N ILE A 10 8.22 -1.92 -19.33
CA ILE A 10 8.16 -2.01 -17.87
C ILE A 10 8.18 -0.61 -17.25
N TYR A 11 9.09 0.26 -17.69
CA TYR A 11 9.14 1.63 -17.20
C TYR A 11 7.84 2.39 -17.50
N ALA A 12 7.32 2.26 -18.72
CA ALA A 12 6.04 2.86 -19.10
C ALA A 12 4.88 2.34 -18.23
N LEU A 13 4.85 1.03 -17.93
CA LEU A 13 3.87 0.43 -17.02
C LEU A 13 4.01 0.97 -15.59
N LEU A 14 5.23 1.10 -15.06
CA LEU A 14 5.46 1.66 -13.72
C LEU A 14 4.99 3.12 -13.62
N VAL A 15 5.26 3.92 -14.65
CA VAL A 15 4.78 5.31 -14.75
C VAL A 15 3.26 5.35 -14.83
N ALA A 16 2.64 4.50 -15.67
CA ALA A 16 1.20 4.41 -15.80
C ALA A 16 0.52 4.00 -14.48
N VAL A 17 1.07 3.02 -13.76
CA VAL A 17 0.58 2.58 -12.45
C VAL A 17 0.68 3.70 -11.43
N SER A 18 1.81 4.41 -11.36
CA SER A 18 1.99 5.58 -10.48
C SER A 18 0.95 6.67 -10.77
N TYR A 19 0.69 6.92 -12.05
CA TYR A 19 -0.33 7.87 -12.51
C TYR A 19 -1.74 7.47 -12.07
N ILE A 20 -2.12 6.21 -12.30
CA ILE A 20 -3.42 5.67 -11.91
C ILE A 20 -3.61 5.72 -10.39
N ILE A 21 -2.60 5.31 -9.61
CA ILE A 21 -2.66 5.34 -8.14
C ILE A 21 -2.86 6.77 -7.64
N THR A 22 -2.09 7.72 -8.16
CA THR A 22 -2.19 9.14 -7.79
C THR A 22 -3.57 9.70 -8.15
N PHE A 23 -4.10 9.37 -9.33
CA PHE A 23 -5.45 9.76 -9.74
C PHE A 23 -6.54 9.19 -8.82
N LEU A 24 -6.45 7.91 -8.44
CA LEU A 24 -7.40 7.26 -7.53
C LEU A 24 -7.32 7.85 -6.12
N GLN A 25 -6.12 8.18 -5.63
CA GLN A 25 -5.92 8.89 -4.37
C GLN A 25 -6.60 10.26 -4.39
N LEU A 26 -6.41 11.05 -5.45
CA LEU A 26 -7.06 12.35 -5.62
C LEU A 26 -8.59 12.22 -5.72
N CYS A 27 -9.11 11.19 -6.38
CA CYS A 27 -10.56 10.95 -6.42
C CYS A 27 -11.17 10.64 -5.04
N LYS A 28 -10.35 10.17 -4.09
CA LYS A 28 -10.75 9.86 -2.71
C LYS A 28 -10.60 11.01 -1.74
N VAL A 29 -9.85 12.03 -2.13
CA VAL A 29 -9.69 13.24 -1.33
C VAL A 29 -11.06 13.81 -0.99
N THR A 30 -11.29 13.95 0.31
CA THR A 30 -12.46 14.65 0.86
C THR A 30 -12.05 15.96 1.49
N LEU A 31 -12.84 16.99 1.23
CA LEU A 31 -12.68 18.34 1.76
C LEU A 31 -13.79 18.62 2.78
N GLN A 32 -13.49 19.47 3.75
CA GLN A 32 -14.40 19.97 4.78
C GLN A 32 -14.15 21.46 5.00
N TYR A 33 -15.07 22.14 5.68
CA TYR A 33 -14.79 23.50 6.14
C TYR A 33 -13.73 23.45 7.24
N PRO A 34 -12.67 24.28 7.14
CA PRO A 34 -11.67 24.29 8.19
C PRO A 34 -12.20 24.95 9.46
N ASN A 35 -11.61 24.58 10.59
CA ASN A 35 -11.92 25.18 11.88
C ASN A 35 -10.60 25.41 12.63
N TYR A 36 -10.42 26.61 13.16
CA TYR A 36 -9.23 27.01 13.89
C TYR A 36 -9.62 27.34 15.33
N GLN A 37 -8.92 26.75 16.30
CA GLN A 37 -9.17 26.99 17.71
C GLN A 37 -7.85 27.29 18.41
N ILE A 38 -7.76 28.42 19.09
CA ILE A 38 -6.61 28.76 19.94
C ILE A 38 -6.63 27.85 21.16
N GLN A 39 -5.46 27.37 21.57
CA GLN A 39 -5.28 26.46 22.69
C GLN A 39 -4.12 26.90 23.58
N THR A 40 -4.21 26.52 24.86
CA THR A 40 -3.11 26.63 25.82
C THR A 40 -2.13 25.47 25.64
N VAL A 41 -0.90 25.66 26.13
CA VAL A 41 0.19 24.68 26.02
C VAL A 41 -0.20 23.32 26.62
N GLU A 42 -0.93 23.34 27.73
CA GLU A 42 -1.38 22.16 28.49
C GLU A 42 -2.23 21.18 27.66
N ASN A 43 -2.99 21.69 26.68
CA ASN A 43 -3.88 20.88 25.86
C ASN A 43 -3.16 20.17 24.70
N ILE A 44 -1.87 20.45 24.51
CA ILE A 44 -1.08 19.93 23.41
C ILE A 44 -0.38 18.65 23.87
N PRO A 45 -0.34 17.60 23.04
CA PRO A 45 0.44 16.41 23.37
C PRO A 45 1.91 16.73 23.70
N ALA A 46 2.42 16.18 24.80
CA ALA A 46 3.75 16.51 25.32
C ALA A 46 4.90 16.27 24.31
N TYR A 47 4.78 15.25 23.44
CA TYR A 47 5.76 15.00 22.39
C TYR A 47 5.79 16.12 21.33
N LEU A 48 4.65 16.72 21.00
CA LEU A 48 4.55 17.86 20.08
C LEU A 48 5.06 19.15 20.73
N GLN A 49 4.81 19.36 22.01
CA GLN A 49 5.36 20.52 22.74
C GLN A 49 6.89 20.56 22.61
N LYS A 50 7.56 19.43 22.88
CA LYS A 50 9.01 19.29 22.73
C LYS A 50 9.46 19.47 21.28
N LEU A 51 8.75 18.87 20.34
CA LEU A 51 9.09 18.89 18.93
C LEU A 51 9.03 20.31 18.34
N PHE A 52 8.00 21.09 18.71
CA PHE A 52 7.83 22.46 18.24
C PHE A 52 8.85 23.46 18.79
N LEU A 53 9.60 23.13 19.85
CA LEU A 53 10.68 24.01 20.33
C LEU A 53 11.75 24.25 19.26
N ILE A 54 12.02 23.25 18.40
CA ILE A 54 13.03 23.32 17.35
C ILE A 54 12.75 24.47 16.36
N PRO A 55 11.59 24.50 15.66
CA PRO A 55 11.29 25.57 14.71
C PRO A 55 10.99 26.90 15.43
N ILE A 56 10.54 26.88 16.69
CA ILE A 56 10.37 28.10 17.48
C ILE A 56 11.73 28.79 17.69
N GLN A 57 12.76 28.04 18.10
CA GLN A 57 14.10 28.58 18.29
C GLN A 57 14.69 29.12 16.98
N GLU A 58 14.57 28.38 15.88
CA GLU A 58 15.00 28.82 14.56
C GLU A 58 14.31 30.13 14.13
N LEU A 59 12.99 30.25 14.34
CA LEU A 59 12.25 31.46 13.98
C LEU A 59 12.51 32.64 14.94
N GLN A 60 12.88 32.37 16.20
CA GLN A 60 13.31 33.42 17.14
C GLN A 60 14.58 34.13 16.68
N GLU A 61 15.51 33.42 16.04
CA GLU A 61 16.70 34.02 15.41
C GLU A 61 16.32 35.01 14.29
N PHE A 62 15.17 34.80 13.63
CA PHE A 62 14.61 35.71 12.62
C PHE A 62 13.75 36.85 13.22
N GLY A 63 13.70 36.96 14.56
CA GLY A 63 12.95 37.98 15.28
C GLY A 63 11.46 37.66 15.50
N PHE A 64 11.04 36.40 15.34
CA PHE A 64 9.68 36.00 15.69
C PHE A 64 9.54 35.73 17.20
N LYS A 65 8.41 36.13 17.77
CA LYS A 65 8.00 35.84 19.15
C LYS A 65 6.89 34.79 19.13
N SER A 66 6.93 33.84 20.06
CA SER A 66 5.88 32.83 20.21
C SER A 66 4.57 33.51 20.60
N CYS A 67 3.46 33.08 20.00
CA CYS A 67 2.14 33.68 20.22
C CYS A 67 1.20 32.70 20.92
N CYS A 68 0.77 31.67 20.20
CA CYS A 68 -0.19 30.70 20.67
C CYS A 68 -0.12 29.40 19.87
N TYR A 69 -0.84 28.40 20.33
CA TYR A 69 -0.99 27.14 19.64
C TYR A 69 -2.39 27.01 19.06
N LEU A 70 -2.47 26.36 17.90
CA LEU A 70 -3.70 26.19 17.16
C LEU A 70 -4.05 24.70 17.07
N ARG A 71 -5.29 24.38 17.42
CA ARG A 71 -5.94 23.12 17.09
C ARG A 71 -6.74 23.32 15.81
N VAL A 72 -6.30 22.69 14.73
CA VAL A 72 -6.81 22.94 13.38
C VAL A 72 -7.52 21.70 12.85
N LYS A 73 -8.76 21.87 12.39
CA LYS A 73 -9.37 20.91 11.45
C LYS A 73 -9.06 21.43 10.05
N PRO A 74 -8.13 20.84 9.30
CA PRO A 74 -7.75 21.35 7.99
C PRO A 74 -8.89 21.19 6.97
N MET A 75 -8.82 21.98 5.89
CA MET A 75 -9.76 21.90 4.77
C MET A 75 -9.69 20.51 4.08
N LEU A 76 -8.48 19.97 3.93
CA LEU A 76 -8.28 18.60 3.47
C LEU A 76 -8.52 17.64 4.63
N LYS A 77 -9.54 16.78 4.54
CA LYS A 77 -9.78 15.78 5.58
C LYS A 77 -8.72 14.69 5.49
N VAL A 78 -7.81 14.69 6.46
CA VAL A 78 -6.72 13.72 6.62
C VAL A 78 -6.78 13.13 8.01
N TYR A 79 -6.05 12.04 8.24
CA TYR A 79 -5.85 11.50 9.58
C TYR A 79 -4.51 11.97 10.15
N PRO A 80 -4.43 12.35 11.45
CA PRO A 80 -5.56 12.62 12.35
C PRO A 80 -6.48 13.75 11.82
N ASP A 81 -7.77 13.68 12.16
CA ASP A 81 -8.80 14.65 11.71
C ASP A 81 -8.52 16.08 12.23
N VAL A 82 -7.60 16.20 13.19
CA VAL A 82 -7.13 17.43 13.81
C VAL A 82 -5.61 17.47 13.69
N ALA A 83 -5.07 18.62 13.27
CA ALA A 83 -3.65 18.94 13.30
C ALA A 83 -3.37 19.97 14.39
N TRP A 84 -2.14 19.96 14.90
CA TRP A 84 -1.62 20.97 15.81
C TRP A 84 -0.63 21.86 15.07
N GLU A 85 -0.74 23.16 15.26
CA GLU A 85 0.14 24.15 14.66
C GLU A 85 0.59 25.16 15.72
N VAL A 86 1.75 25.79 15.52
CA VAL A 86 2.25 26.90 16.33
C VAL A 86 2.16 28.18 15.53
N LEU A 87 1.71 29.25 16.18
CA LEU A 87 1.70 30.58 15.62
C LEU A 87 2.76 31.43 16.31
N LEU A 88 3.62 32.06 15.51
CA LEU A 88 4.59 33.05 15.95
C LEU A 88 4.37 34.34 15.18
N TYR A 89 4.77 35.48 15.74
CA TYR A 89 4.58 36.78 15.12
C TYR A 89 5.86 37.61 15.11
N ASN A 90 6.02 38.43 14.08
CA ASN A 90 7.13 39.35 13.92
C ASN A 90 6.57 40.77 13.74
N GLU A 91 6.78 41.61 14.75
CA GLU A 91 6.26 42.99 14.82
C GLU A 91 6.87 43.88 13.72
N ALA A 92 8.17 43.75 13.46
CA ALA A 92 8.88 44.58 12.48
C ALA A 92 8.32 44.43 11.07
N TYR A 93 7.88 43.23 10.72
CA TYR A 93 7.36 42.89 9.38
C TYR A 93 5.83 42.74 9.31
N ASN A 94 5.11 42.90 10.43
CA ASN A 94 3.68 42.61 10.54
C ASN A 94 3.31 41.21 10.00
N CYS A 95 4.17 40.24 10.27
CA CYS A 95 4.13 38.91 9.69
C CYS A 95 3.86 37.86 10.77
N TYR A 96 3.10 36.83 10.40
CA TYR A 96 2.91 35.62 11.19
C TYR A 96 3.65 34.45 10.56
N ALA A 97 4.37 33.67 11.35
CA ALA A 97 4.87 32.37 10.96
C ALA A 97 3.96 31.30 11.57
N LYS A 98 3.44 30.42 10.73
CA LYS A 98 2.61 29.29 11.13
C LYS A 98 3.39 28.01 10.88
N VAL A 99 3.54 27.19 11.91
CA VAL A 99 4.36 25.98 11.87
C VAL A 99 3.49 24.76 12.12
N GLY A 100 3.49 23.80 11.20
CA GLY A 100 2.79 22.52 11.33
C GLY A 100 3.72 21.32 11.09
N ILE A 101 3.16 20.12 11.21
CA ILE A 101 3.86 18.87 10.87
C ILE A 101 3.59 18.48 9.43
N ARG A 102 4.67 18.24 8.68
CA ARG A 102 4.62 17.81 7.29
C ARG A 102 4.44 16.29 7.19
N HIS A 103 3.70 15.86 6.17
CA HIS A 103 3.59 14.45 5.77
C HIS A 103 3.96 14.25 4.29
N PRO A 104 4.63 13.15 3.90
CA PRO A 104 5.12 12.06 4.76
C PRO A 104 6.21 12.54 5.73
N ILE A 105 6.33 11.85 6.87
CA ILE A 105 7.19 12.26 7.97
C ILE A 105 8.64 11.96 7.57
N GLU A 106 9.45 12.99 7.31
CA GLU A 106 10.84 12.83 6.92
C GLU A 106 11.76 13.51 7.95
N PRO A 107 12.80 12.84 8.47
CA PRO A 107 13.65 13.40 9.53
C PRO A 107 14.27 14.76 9.19
N VAL A 108 14.61 14.96 7.92
CA VAL A 108 15.26 16.20 7.43
C VAL A 108 14.25 17.27 6.95
N HIS A 109 12.95 16.96 6.91
CA HIS A 109 11.93 17.85 6.36
C HIS A 109 10.59 17.68 7.10
N LEU A 110 10.67 17.82 8.43
CA LEU A 110 9.56 17.51 9.34
C LEU A 110 8.55 18.64 9.49
N PHE A 111 9.02 19.89 9.51
CA PHE A 111 8.18 21.05 9.73
C PHE A 111 7.70 21.67 8.44
N GLU A 112 6.46 22.13 8.48
CA GLU A 112 5.86 22.95 7.45
C GLU A 112 5.76 24.38 7.98
N ILE A 113 6.48 25.31 7.36
CA ILE A 113 6.53 26.72 7.78
C ILE A 113 5.89 27.57 6.69
N GLU A 114 4.87 28.34 7.08
CA GLU A 114 4.16 29.27 6.20
C GLU A 114 4.21 30.69 6.80
N PHE A 115 4.60 31.68 5.99
CA PHE A 115 4.64 33.09 6.40
C PHE A 115 3.43 33.84 5.86
N TYR A 116 2.73 34.58 6.72
CA TYR A 116 1.50 35.30 6.43
C TYR A 116 1.63 36.78 6.76
N THR A 117 1.41 37.64 5.77
CA THR A 117 1.30 39.09 5.97
C THR A 117 -0.03 39.60 5.41
N PHE A 118 -0.87 40.16 6.29
CA PHE A 118 -2.19 40.68 5.92
C PHE A 118 -2.11 42.18 5.59
N PHE A 119 -2.95 42.62 4.64
CA PHE A 119 -3.05 44.02 4.23
C PHE A 119 -4.44 44.59 4.51
N LYS A 120 -4.54 45.92 4.63
CA LYS A 120 -5.82 46.62 4.87
C LYS A 120 -6.86 46.39 3.78
N ASP A 121 -6.44 46.09 2.56
CA ASP A 121 -7.31 45.80 1.41
C ASP A 121 -7.83 44.35 1.38
N LYS A 122 -7.69 43.61 2.49
CA LYS A 122 -8.09 42.20 2.66
C LYS A 122 -7.27 41.20 1.84
N THR A 123 -6.19 41.62 1.18
CA THR A 123 -5.26 40.66 0.57
C THR A 123 -4.28 40.10 1.60
N CYS A 124 -3.74 38.91 1.34
CA CYS A 124 -2.77 38.24 2.19
C CYS A 124 -1.59 37.74 1.35
N LEU A 125 -0.37 38.14 1.70
CA LEU A 125 0.85 37.53 1.17
C LEU A 125 1.11 36.24 1.94
N VAL A 126 1.29 35.14 1.21
CA VAL A 126 1.63 33.83 1.80
C VAL A 126 2.85 33.25 1.12
N THR A 127 3.88 32.92 1.89
CA THR A 127 5.07 32.22 1.41
C THR A 127 5.13 30.85 2.02
N THR A 128 5.12 29.82 1.18
CA THR A 128 5.22 28.40 1.56
C THR A 128 6.43 27.77 0.87
N ASN A 129 6.73 26.53 1.22
CA ASN A 129 7.83 25.77 0.66
C ASN A 129 7.41 24.32 0.33
N GLY A 130 7.22 24.03 -0.96
CA GLY A 130 6.77 22.75 -1.50
C GLY A 130 5.31 22.42 -1.21
N LYS A 131 4.40 23.41 -1.16
CA LYS A 131 2.98 23.21 -0.80
C LYS A 131 1.98 23.93 -1.71
N GLY A 132 2.45 24.76 -2.64
CA GLY A 132 1.61 25.59 -3.51
C GLY A 132 0.63 24.78 -4.36
N ASN A 133 0.93 23.52 -4.66
CA ASN A 133 0.01 22.60 -5.38
C ASN A 133 -1.14 22.04 -4.55
N THR A 134 -1.08 22.11 -3.23
CA THR A 134 -2.20 21.67 -2.39
C THR A 134 -3.39 22.61 -2.59
N ALA A 135 -3.14 23.83 -3.06
CA ALA A 135 -4.16 24.75 -3.53
C ALA A 135 -4.73 24.29 -4.88
N ILE A 136 -6.04 24.03 -4.89
CA ILE A 136 -6.82 23.77 -6.09
C ILE A 136 -7.06 25.11 -6.83
N GLY A 137 -6.24 25.42 -7.83
CA GLY A 137 -6.34 26.68 -8.55
C GLY A 137 -5.94 27.89 -7.69
N LYS A 138 -6.42 29.09 -8.04
CA LYS A 138 -6.08 30.33 -7.31
C LYS A 138 -6.94 30.47 -6.06
N ILE A 139 -6.30 30.69 -4.92
CA ILE A 139 -6.98 31.07 -3.67
C ILE A 139 -7.31 32.57 -3.76
N PRO A 140 -8.59 32.97 -3.70
CA PRO A 140 -8.97 34.38 -3.70
C PRO A 140 -8.27 35.14 -2.57
N PHE A 141 -7.91 36.40 -2.82
CA PHE A 141 -7.23 37.31 -1.88
C PHE A 141 -5.79 36.93 -1.49
N PHE A 142 -5.33 35.74 -1.83
CA PHE A 142 -3.99 35.28 -1.50
C PHE A 142 -2.99 35.60 -2.63
N ILE A 143 -1.87 36.20 -2.26
CA ILE A 143 -0.68 36.33 -3.09
C ILE A 143 0.26 35.22 -2.64
N MET A 144 0.13 34.04 -3.23
CA MET A 144 0.89 32.85 -2.83
C MET A 144 2.24 32.78 -3.54
N GLN A 145 3.28 32.38 -2.82
CA GLN A 145 4.61 32.10 -3.33
C GLN A 145 5.12 30.76 -2.82
N ASP A 146 5.76 30.00 -3.69
CA ASP A 146 6.35 28.71 -3.35
C ASP A 146 7.72 28.56 -4.03
N TYR A 147 8.79 28.49 -3.23
CA TYR A 147 10.17 28.66 -3.69
C TYR A 147 11.03 27.39 -3.68
N TYR A 148 10.54 26.29 -3.09
CA TYR A 148 11.23 24.99 -3.08
C TYR A 148 12.69 25.05 -2.59
N THR A 149 12.94 25.67 -1.43
CA THR A 149 14.29 25.85 -0.86
C THR A 149 14.62 24.81 0.21
N ALA A 150 15.90 24.47 0.36
CA ALA A 150 16.36 23.67 1.49
C ALA A 150 16.38 24.48 2.79
N GLU A 151 16.72 25.77 2.73
CA GLU A 151 16.90 26.62 3.91
C GLU A 151 15.67 27.46 4.26
N THR A 152 15.32 27.51 5.55
CA THR A 152 14.22 28.33 6.09
C THR A 152 14.56 29.82 6.05
N SER A 153 15.82 30.19 6.31
CA SER A 153 16.34 31.57 6.21
C SER A 153 16.09 32.16 4.82
N LEU A 154 16.37 31.39 3.76
CA LEU A 154 16.13 31.80 2.38
C LEU A 154 14.63 31.92 2.07
N GLN A 155 13.81 31.00 2.58
CA GLN A 155 12.34 31.11 2.47
C GLN A 155 11.85 32.42 3.12
N TRP A 156 12.39 32.77 4.29
CA TRP A 156 12.06 34.00 5.00
C TRP A 156 12.50 35.25 4.22
N GLN A 157 13.72 35.25 3.70
CA GLN A 157 14.24 36.33 2.85
C GLN A 157 13.35 36.58 1.63
N PHE A 158 12.89 35.52 0.95
CA PHE A 158 11.97 35.67 -0.17
C PHE A 158 10.62 36.28 0.22
N HIS A 159 10.11 35.98 1.42
CA HIS A 159 8.93 36.64 1.94
C HIS A 159 9.18 38.14 2.16
N GLN A 160 10.31 38.50 2.77
CA GLN A 160 10.71 39.89 3.01
C GLN A 160 10.85 40.67 1.71
N ASP A 161 11.53 40.11 0.70
CA ASP A 161 11.72 40.73 -0.61
C ASP A 161 10.38 41.01 -1.30
N ARG A 162 9.45 40.05 -1.23
CA ARG A 162 8.12 40.23 -1.80
C ARG A 162 7.31 41.25 -1.02
N PHE A 163 7.38 41.21 0.31
CA PHE A 163 6.71 42.15 1.18
C PHE A 163 7.18 43.59 0.91
N ALA A 164 8.50 43.82 0.80
CA ALA A 164 9.08 45.13 0.50
C ALA A 164 8.53 45.71 -0.81
N LYS A 165 8.44 44.89 -1.87
CA LYS A 165 7.86 45.29 -3.16
C LYS A 165 6.38 45.68 -3.04
N LEU A 166 5.61 44.96 -2.23
CA LEU A 166 4.17 45.19 -2.05
C LEU A 166 3.86 46.36 -1.11
N ARG A 167 4.71 46.64 -0.12
CA ARG A 167 4.50 47.70 0.89
C ARG A 167 4.38 49.10 0.28
N SER A 168 4.96 49.32 -0.90
CA SER A 168 4.78 50.56 -1.68
C SER A 168 3.33 50.82 -2.11
N LYS A 169 2.51 49.77 -2.27
CA LYS A 169 1.13 49.85 -2.77
C LYS A 169 0.08 49.37 -1.77
N LYS A 170 0.48 48.56 -0.79
CA LYS A 170 -0.42 47.90 0.16
C LYS A 170 0.02 48.18 1.59
N ILE A 171 -0.91 48.63 2.42
CA ILE A 171 -0.65 48.93 3.83
C ILE A 171 -0.78 47.65 4.66
N PRO A 172 0.29 47.18 5.33
CA PRO A 172 0.20 46.00 6.20
C PRO A 172 -0.72 46.25 7.40
N LYS A 173 -1.35 45.19 7.89
CA LYS A 173 -2.17 45.18 9.09
C LYS A 173 -1.85 43.93 9.89
N LEU A 174 -1.25 44.11 11.06
CA LEU A 174 -1.14 43.03 12.05
C LEU A 174 -2.53 42.78 12.65
N LEU A 175 -3.01 41.54 12.55
CA LEU A 175 -4.25 41.10 13.17
C LEU A 175 -3.94 40.57 14.57
N SER A 176 -4.91 40.57 15.50
CA SER A 176 -4.77 39.77 16.71
C SER A 176 -4.81 38.27 16.35
N PRO A 177 -4.33 37.37 17.22
CA PRO A 177 -4.38 35.93 16.96
C PRO A 177 -5.80 35.43 16.69
N GLU A 178 -6.78 35.91 17.45
CA GLU A 178 -8.21 35.58 17.27
C GLU A 178 -8.67 36.06 15.89
N ALA A 179 -8.40 37.33 15.56
CA ALA A 179 -8.77 37.91 14.27
C ALA A 179 -8.07 37.22 13.09
N LEU A 180 -6.84 36.72 13.26
CA LEU A 180 -6.14 35.93 12.26
C LEU A 180 -6.83 34.59 12.04
N THR A 181 -7.18 33.87 13.11
CA THR A 181 -7.88 32.57 12.99
C THR A 181 -9.24 32.71 12.33
N GLU A 182 -9.99 33.77 12.68
CA GLU A 182 -11.27 34.10 12.06
C GLU A 182 -11.08 34.46 10.58
N ALA A 183 -10.08 35.29 10.25
CA ALA A 183 -9.79 35.65 8.86
C ALA A 183 -9.43 34.43 8.01
N LEU A 184 -8.58 33.52 8.51
CA LEU A 184 -8.23 32.28 7.81
C LEU A 184 -9.47 31.41 7.57
N GLN A 185 -10.33 31.26 8.58
CA GLN A 185 -11.57 30.49 8.44
C GLN A 185 -12.49 31.08 7.36
N ILE A 186 -12.69 32.41 7.37
CA ILE A 186 -13.49 33.12 6.37
C ILE A 186 -12.88 32.95 4.97
N TYR A 187 -11.57 33.15 4.81
CA TYR A 187 -10.92 33.03 3.50
C TYR A 187 -11.02 31.63 2.93
N PHE A 188 -10.73 30.59 3.71
CA PHE A 188 -10.82 29.21 3.24
C PHE A 188 -12.28 28.76 3.02
N GLN A 189 -13.24 29.25 3.81
CA GLN A 189 -14.67 29.03 3.55
C GLN A 189 -15.10 29.66 2.23
N HIS A 190 -14.69 30.91 1.97
CA HIS A 190 -14.95 31.58 0.70
C HIS A 190 -14.29 30.85 -0.46
N TYR A 191 -13.04 30.42 -0.30
CA TYR A 191 -12.31 29.64 -1.28
C TYR A 191 -13.03 28.32 -1.63
N LEU A 192 -13.46 27.55 -0.63
CA LEU A 192 -14.22 26.31 -0.85
C LEU A 192 -15.55 26.59 -1.57
N ASN A 193 -16.25 27.67 -1.22
CA ASN A 193 -17.46 28.09 -1.92
C ASN A 193 -17.20 28.45 -3.39
N CYS A 194 -16.07 29.10 -3.71
CA CYS A 194 -15.64 29.37 -5.08
C CYS A 194 -15.33 28.07 -5.86
N LEU A 195 -14.73 27.07 -5.22
CA LEU A 195 -14.50 25.75 -5.83
C LEU A 195 -15.80 25.00 -6.12
N ILE A 196 -16.78 25.11 -5.23
CA ILE A 196 -18.13 24.53 -5.41
C ILE A 196 -18.84 25.23 -6.57
N LYS A 197 -18.84 26.57 -6.60
CA LYS A 197 -19.44 27.37 -7.69
C LYS A 197 -18.83 27.03 -9.05
N SER A 198 -17.51 26.81 -9.08
CA SER A 198 -16.77 26.43 -10.29
C SER A 198 -16.90 24.94 -10.66
N LYS A 199 -17.68 24.14 -9.90
CA LYS A 199 -17.82 22.67 -10.06
C LYS A 199 -16.51 21.88 -10.02
N TYR A 200 -15.47 22.46 -9.44
CA TYR A 200 -14.19 21.80 -9.16
C TYR A 200 -14.32 20.82 -8.00
N VAL A 201 -15.19 21.15 -7.06
CA VAL A 201 -15.50 20.36 -5.88
C VAL A 201 -17.01 20.11 -5.86
N LEU A 202 -17.42 18.89 -5.53
CA LEU A 202 -18.82 18.46 -5.50
C LEU A 202 -19.21 18.07 -4.06
N PRO A 203 -20.41 18.47 -3.58
CA PRO A 203 -20.88 18.03 -2.28
C PRO A 203 -21.11 16.51 -2.24
N VAL A 204 -20.83 15.90 -1.08
CA VAL A 204 -21.13 14.49 -0.82
C VAL A 204 -22.53 14.40 -0.18
N PRO A 205 -23.48 13.64 -0.77
CA PRO A 205 -24.84 13.56 -0.25
C PRO A 205 -24.87 13.15 1.24
N ARG A 206 -25.71 13.82 2.02
CA ARG A 206 -25.95 13.56 3.46
C ARG A 206 -24.72 13.68 4.36
N LYS A 207 -23.61 14.28 3.88
CA LYS A 207 -22.41 14.57 4.65
C LYS A 207 -22.01 16.03 4.47
N ARG A 208 -21.52 16.69 5.53
CA ARG A 208 -20.87 18.02 5.43
C ARG A 208 -19.44 17.89 4.87
N LEU A 209 -19.31 17.18 3.75
CA LEU A 209 -18.04 16.87 3.09
C LEU A 209 -18.17 17.14 1.59
N PHE A 210 -17.03 17.39 0.97
CA PHE A 210 -16.94 17.59 -0.47
C PHE A 210 -15.86 16.70 -1.08
N ARG A 211 -15.95 16.45 -2.38
CA ARG A 211 -15.03 15.60 -3.15
C ARG A 211 -14.55 16.32 -4.40
N LEU A 212 -13.34 16.01 -4.85
CA LEU A 212 -12.82 16.55 -6.11
C LEU A 212 -13.64 16.04 -7.30
N ASN A 213 -13.87 16.92 -8.27
CA ASN A 213 -14.37 16.52 -9.58
C ASN A 213 -13.32 15.65 -10.28
N ARG A 214 -13.72 14.52 -10.89
CA ARG A 214 -12.81 13.58 -11.57
C ARG A 214 -11.97 14.23 -12.67
N ARG A 215 -12.54 15.19 -13.43
CA ARG A 215 -11.77 15.90 -14.48
C ARG A 215 -10.65 16.75 -13.88
N LEU A 216 -10.94 17.42 -12.76
CA LEU A 216 -9.93 18.17 -12.04
C LEU A 216 -8.90 17.24 -11.39
N ALA A 217 -9.33 16.13 -10.78
CA ALA A 217 -8.42 15.13 -10.22
C ALA A 217 -7.42 14.62 -11.27
N LEU A 218 -7.86 14.39 -12.51
CA LEU A 218 -6.97 14.01 -13.62
C LEU A 218 -5.94 15.09 -13.93
N LYS A 219 -6.38 16.36 -14.04
CA LYS A 219 -5.47 17.51 -14.25
C LYS A 219 -4.45 17.65 -13.11
N LEU A 220 -4.90 17.51 -11.87
CA LEU A 220 -4.04 17.57 -10.69
C LEU A 220 -3.10 16.36 -10.57
N THR A 221 -3.37 15.25 -11.26
CA THR A 221 -2.50 14.06 -11.23
C THR A 221 -1.16 14.35 -11.87
N GLN A 222 -1.14 14.95 -13.07
CA GLN A 222 0.09 15.36 -13.75
C GLN A 222 0.89 16.35 -12.90
N GLN A 223 0.19 17.35 -12.36
CA GLN A 223 0.80 18.39 -11.53
C GLN A 223 1.45 17.78 -10.28
N ASN A 224 0.73 16.94 -9.53
CA ASN A 224 1.25 16.26 -8.33
C ASN A 224 2.50 15.42 -8.64
N ILE A 225 2.52 14.67 -9.74
CA ILE A 225 3.69 13.84 -10.10
C ILE A 225 4.91 14.73 -10.39
N SER A 226 4.75 15.79 -11.19
CA SER A 226 5.85 16.69 -11.53
C SER A 226 6.42 17.43 -10.31
N GLU A 227 5.57 17.78 -9.35
CA GLU A 227 5.96 18.57 -8.18
C GLU A 227 6.45 17.69 -7.01
N ASN A 228 5.99 16.44 -6.92
CA ASN A 228 6.61 15.44 -6.05
C ASN A 228 8.08 15.25 -6.41
N ASN A 229 8.45 15.34 -7.70
CA ASN A 229 9.85 15.30 -8.13
C ASN A 229 10.64 16.52 -7.63
N LYS A 230 10.05 17.73 -7.63
CA LYS A 230 10.69 18.94 -7.08
C LYS A 230 10.88 18.83 -5.57
N SER A 231 9.84 18.40 -4.85
CA SER A 231 9.89 18.20 -3.40
C SER A 231 10.90 17.11 -3.01
N ALA A 232 11.02 16.05 -3.81
CA ALA A 232 12.04 15.02 -3.63
C ALA A 232 13.46 15.59 -3.80
N GLY A 233 13.65 16.59 -4.67
CA GLY A 233 14.90 17.34 -4.81
C GLY A 233 15.32 18.04 -3.50
N ILE A 234 14.38 18.74 -2.85
CA ILE A 234 14.62 19.39 -1.54
C ILE A 234 15.04 18.35 -0.50
N ILE A 235 14.31 17.24 -0.39
CA ILE A 235 14.60 16.18 0.57
C ILE A 235 15.99 15.59 0.31
N LYS A 236 16.36 15.40 -0.97
CA LYS A 236 17.69 14.89 -1.33
C LYS A 236 18.79 15.87 -0.89
N GLN A 237 18.63 17.15 -1.18
CA GLN A 237 19.59 18.19 -0.78
C GLN A 237 19.74 18.24 0.75
N ARG A 238 18.62 18.30 1.49
CA ARG A 238 18.66 18.32 2.96
C ARG A 238 19.28 17.04 3.55
N ARG A 239 19.12 15.88 2.91
CA ARG A 239 19.80 14.64 3.33
C ARG A 239 21.32 14.70 3.12
N GLU A 240 21.77 15.36 2.06
CA GLU A 240 23.21 15.56 1.82
C GLU A 240 23.79 16.53 2.85
N GLU A 241 23.10 17.62 3.15
CA GLU A 241 23.48 18.58 4.20
C GLU A 241 23.48 17.93 5.60
N ALA A 242 22.51 17.07 5.89
CA ALA A 242 22.41 16.36 7.18
C ALA A 242 23.58 15.41 7.45
N LYS A 243 24.34 14.99 6.42
CA LYS A 243 25.58 14.20 6.62
C LYS A 243 26.67 15.03 7.28
N ASN A 244 26.70 16.33 7.03
CA ASN A 244 27.72 17.25 7.54
C ASN A 244 27.21 18.05 8.75
N ASN A 245 25.90 18.19 8.90
CA ASN A 245 25.27 18.89 10.02
C ASN A 245 24.13 18.06 10.63
N SER A 246 24.44 17.37 11.74
CA SER A 246 23.48 16.52 12.45
C SER A 246 22.26 17.26 12.98
N LYS A 247 22.33 18.59 13.17
CA LYS A 247 21.19 19.42 13.64
C LYS A 247 20.02 19.47 12.64
N ILE A 248 20.27 19.17 11.36
CA ILE A 248 19.24 19.17 10.30
C ILE A 248 18.32 17.95 10.43
N SER A 249 18.83 16.83 10.95
CA SER A 249 18.05 15.60 11.11
C SER A 249 17.36 15.58 12.46
N ILE A 250 16.04 15.55 12.44
CA ILE A 250 15.22 15.57 13.64
C ILE A 250 14.85 14.16 14.04
N GLU A 251 15.04 13.85 15.32
CA GLU A 251 14.60 12.60 15.92
C GLU A 251 13.06 12.59 16.00
N ILE A 252 12.44 11.69 15.23
CA ILE A 252 10.98 11.60 15.17
C ILE A 252 10.45 10.87 16.41
N PRO A 253 9.48 11.46 17.16
CA PRO A 253 8.79 10.77 18.25
C PRO A 253 8.00 9.56 17.75
N ILE A 254 7.93 8.50 18.56
CA ILE A 254 7.27 7.24 18.18
C ILE A 254 5.77 7.46 17.95
N GLU A 255 5.14 8.35 18.72
CA GLU A 255 3.75 8.72 18.58
C GLU A 255 3.45 9.25 17.17
N LEU A 256 4.34 10.09 16.63
CA LEU A 256 4.21 10.65 15.31
C LEU A 256 4.42 9.58 14.22
N GLU A 257 5.30 8.60 14.45
CA GLU A 257 5.48 7.44 13.56
C GLU A 257 4.21 6.58 13.46
N VAL A 258 3.56 6.32 14.60
CA VAL A 258 2.30 5.59 14.67
C VAL A 258 1.21 6.34 13.90
N GLU A 259 1.09 7.66 14.11
CA GLU A 259 0.15 8.49 13.36
C GLU A 259 0.42 8.45 11.85
N GLY A 260 1.68 8.56 11.44
CA GLY A 260 2.09 8.42 10.04
C GLY A 260 1.70 7.07 9.44
N PHE A 261 1.91 5.99 10.19
CA PHE A 261 1.55 4.64 9.77
C PHE A 261 0.04 4.51 9.55
N GLN A 262 -0.76 4.96 10.51
CA GLN A 262 -2.22 4.94 10.43
C GLN A 262 -2.74 5.82 9.30
N ARG A 263 -2.12 6.98 9.06
CA ARG A 263 -2.42 7.85 7.92
C ARG A 263 -2.18 7.13 6.60
N MET A 264 -1.02 6.47 6.44
CA MET A 264 -0.69 5.71 5.24
C MET A 264 -1.66 4.55 4.99
N GLU A 265 -2.00 3.78 6.03
CA GLU A 265 -2.99 2.71 5.95
C GLU A 265 -4.36 3.24 5.50
N ARG A 266 -4.82 4.37 6.03
CA ARG A 266 -6.10 5.00 5.63
C ARG A 266 -6.08 5.51 4.18
N LEU A 267 -4.96 6.05 3.72
CA LEU A 267 -4.79 6.47 2.32
C LEU A 267 -4.82 5.28 1.36
N GLN A 268 -4.22 4.15 1.75
CA GLN A 268 -4.19 2.93 0.94
C GLN A 268 -5.51 2.13 0.99
N ARG A 269 -6.30 2.27 2.06
CA ARG A 269 -7.57 1.55 2.23
C ARG A 269 -8.57 1.86 1.11
N GLY A 270 -9.05 0.81 0.46
CA GLY A 270 -10.10 0.85 -0.55
C GLY A 270 -9.80 1.71 -1.78
N LEU A 271 -8.51 1.96 -2.12
CA LEU A 271 -8.08 2.85 -3.23
C LEU A 271 -8.89 2.62 -4.51
N ILE A 272 -9.18 1.37 -4.82
CA ILE A 272 -10.06 0.96 -5.90
C ILE A 272 -11.51 0.96 -5.40
N ASP A 273 -12.31 1.89 -5.92
CA ASP A 273 -13.75 1.98 -5.64
C ASP A 273 -14.46 0.66 -5.98
N ARG A 274 -15.47 0.29 -5.19
CA ARG A 274 -16.29 -0.91 -5.42
C ARG A 274 -16.94 -0.89 -6.80
N LYS A 275 -17.23 0.30 -7.36
CA LYS A 275 -17.77 0.45 -8.73
C LYS A 275 -16.73 0.29 -9.84
N LEU A 276 -15.47 0.64 -9.57
CA LEU A 276 -14.38 0.51 -10.55
C LEU A 276 -13.80 -0.90 -10.56
N ARG A 277 -13.91 -1.63 -9.45
CA ARG A 277 -13.37 -2.97 -9.30
C ARG A 277 -13.82 -3.96 -10.38
N PRO A 278 -15.13 -4.08 -10.74
CA PRO A 278 -15.56 -4.98 -11.82
C PRO A 278 -14.97 -4.62 -13.18
N TRP A 279 -14.82 -3.32 -13.49
CA TRP A 279 -14.21 -2.86 -14.74
C TRP A 279 -12.73 -3.21 -14.81
N LEU A 280 -12.00 -3.12 -13.70
CA LEU A 280 -10.61 -3.54 -13.65
C LEU A 280 -10.47 -5.06 -13.81
N ILE A 281 -11.35 -5.84 -13.18
CA ILE A 281 -11.40 -7.29 -13.37
C ILE A 281 -11.67 -7.62 -14.84
N PHE A 282 -12.68 -7.00 -15.44
CA PHE A 282 -13.03 -7.20 -16.84
C PHE A 282 -11.90 -6.81 -17.78
N ALA A 283 -11.27 -5.65 -17.59
CA ALA A 283 -10.14 -5.21 -18.39
C ALA A 283 -8.94 -6.18 -18.25
N SER A 284 -8.64 -6.62 -17.03
CA SER A 284 -7.58 -7.61 -16.79
C SER A 284 -7.88 -8.96 -17.43
N PHE A 285 -9.15 -9.38 -17.42
CA PHE A 285 -9.64 -10.60 -18.04
C PHE A 285 -9.50 -10.56 -19.57
N VAL A 286 -9.95 -9.47 -20.20
CA VAL A 286 -9.83 -9.28 -21.66
C VAL A 286 -8.36 -9.30 -22.06
N LEU A 287 -7.49 -8.60 -21.32
CA LEU A 287 -6.05 -8.61 -21.58
C LEU A 287 -5.48 -10.02 -21.44
N PHE A 288 -5.84 -10.75 -20.37
CA PHE A 288 -5.43 -12.13 -20.16
C PHE A 288 -5.85 -13.04 -21.34
N VAL A 289 -7.11 -12.97 -21.78
CA VAL A 289 -7.61 -13.74 -22.93
C VAL A 289 -6.81 -13.42 -24.20
N ILE A 290 -6.65 -12.13 -24.54
CA ILE A 290 -5.91 -11.70 -25.73
C ILE A 290 -4.49 -12.26 -25.69
N THR A 291 -3.79 -12.11 -24.58
CA THR A 291 -2.42 -12.61 -24.44
C THR A 291 -2.30 -14.13 -24.46
N SER A 292 -3.34 -14.85 -24.03
CA SER A 292 -3.34 -16.30 -23.90
C SER A 292 -3.77 -17.03 -25.18
N THR A 293 -4.49 -16.36 -26.09
CA THR A 293 -4.97 -16.95 -27.35
C THR A 293 -3.85 -17.48 -28.25
N ASN A 294 -2.64 -16.92 -28.16
CA ASN A 294 -1.47 -17.39 -28.90
C ASN A 294 -0.85 -18.69 -28.35
N TYR A 295 -1.22 -19.10 -27.13
CA TYR A 295 -0.62 -20.25 -26.45
C TYR A 295 -1.58 -21.44 -26.31
N PHE A 296 -2.89 -21.18 -26.33
CA PHE A 296 -3.92 -22.18 -26.07
C PHE A 296 -4.95 -22.22 -27.20
N SER A 297 -5.41 -23.43 -27.57
CA SER A 297 -6.63 -23.57 -28.38
C SER A 297 -7.83 -22.96 -27.64
N THR A 298 -8.86 -22.55 -28.37
CA THR A 298 -10.07 -21.94 -27.77
C THR A 298 -10.71 -22.84 -26.70
N GLN A 299 -10.82 -24.15 -26.97
CA GLN A 299 -11.35 -25.11 -26.00
C GLN A 299 -10.45 -25.20 -24.76
N THR A 300 -9.13 -25.33 -24.94
CA THR A 300 -8.17 -25.37 -23.83
C THR A 300 -8.26 -24.11 -22.97
N LEU A 301 -8.38 -22.94 -23.61
CA LEU A 301 -8.43 -21.65 -22.94
C LEU A 301 -9.70 -21.50 -22.10
N ILE A 302 -10.87 -21.91 -22.62
CA ILE A 302 -12.13 -21.89 -21.88
C ILE A 302 -12.05 -22.80 -20.65
N ILE A 303 -11.55 -24.02 -20.81
CA ILE A 303 -11.36 -24.97 -19.71
C ILE A 303 -10.38 -24.39 -18.68
N PHE A 304 -9.24 -23.85 -19.13
CA PHE A 304 -8.24 -23.25 -18.26
C PHE A 304 -8.81 -22.08 -17.44
N ILE A 305 -9.57 -21.19 -18.07
CA ILE A 305 -10.24 -20.07 -17.39
C ILE A 305 -11.23 -20.61 -16.35
N ALA A 306 -12.04 -21.62 -16.69
CA ALA A 306 -12.99 -22.20 -15.75
C ALA A 306 -12.31 -22.82 -14.52
N VAL A 307 -11.21 -23.56 -14.73
CA VAL A 307 -10.40 -24.13 -13.65
C VAL A 307 -9.75 -23.05 -12.80
N LEU A 308 -9.20 -22.01 -13.45
CA LEU A 308 -8.60 -20.87 -12.75
C LEU A 308 -9.64 -20.11 -11.91
N MET A 309 -10.85 -19.92 -12.44
CA MET A 309 -11.95 -19.30 -11.68
C MET A 309 -12.40 -20.15 -10.50
N LEU A 310 -12.40 -21.48 -10.64
CA LEU A 310 -12.69 -22.40 -9.53
C LEU A 310 -11.61 -22.29 -8.44
N HIS A 311 -10.34 -22.25 -8.84
CA HIS A 311 -9.20 -22.07 -7.94
C HIS A 311 -9.26 -20.72 -7.19
N GLU A 312 -9.33 -19.60 -7.90
CA GLU A 312 -9.42 -18.27 -7.26
C GLU A 312 -10.71 -18.10 -6.47
N GLY A 313 -11.81 -18.67 -6.94
CA GLY A 313 -13.09 -18.70 -6.24
C GLY A 313 -12.98 -19.37 -4.87
N GLY A 314 -12.19 -20.43 -4.76
CA GLY A 314 -11.85 -21.10 -3.52
C GLY A 314 -11.15 -20.19 -2.51
N HIS A 315 -10.11 -19.47 -2.95
CA HIS A 315 -9.44 -18.46 -2.12
C HIS A 315 -10.42 -17.38 -1.65
N LEU A 316 -11.21 -16.82 -2.55
CA LEU A 316 -12.15 -15.74 -2.24
C LEU A 316 -13.23 -16.16 -1.26
N LEU A 317 -13.76 -17.38 -1.40
CA LEU A 317 -14.73 -17.96 -0.49
C LEU A 317 -14.11 -18.10 0.91
N ALA A 318 -12.93 -18.70 1.02
CA ALA A 318 -12.23 -18.87 2.28
C ALA A 318 -11.87 -17.54 2.94
N MET A 319 -11.44 -16.55 2.16
CA MET A 319 -11.16 -15.19 2.65
C MET A 319 -12.42 -14.56 3.26
N LYS A 320 -13.56 -14.62 2.56
CA LYS A 320 -14.84 -14.10 3.06
C LYS A 320 -15.28 -14.81 4.35
N LEU A 321 -15.20 -16.14 4.38
CA LEU A 321 -15.54 -16.94 5.57
C LEU A 321 -14.61 -16.62 6.76
N CYS A 322 -13.33 -16.32 6.49
CA CYS A 322 -12.38 -15.90 7.51
C CYS A 322 -12.50 -14.42 7.91
N GLY A 323 -13.47 -13.67 7.39
CA GLY A 323 -13.69 -12.26 7.73
C GLY A 323 -12.67 -11.29 7.12
N TYR A 324 -12.02 -11.66 6.01
CA TYR A 324 -11.18 -10.73 5.27
C TYR A 324 -12.04 -9.64 4.61
N GLN A 325 -11.46 -8.45 4.50
CA GLN A 325 -12.10 -7.30 3.87
C GLN A 325 -11.51 -7.09 2.47
N ASP A 326 -12.24 -6.36 1.63
CA ASP A 326 -11.81 -5.97 0.30
C ASP A 326 -11.41 -7.13 -0.64
N CYS A 327 -11.90 -8.35 -0.41
CA CYS A 327 -11.63 -9.51 -1.25
C CYS A 327 -11.93 -9.25 -2.74
N SER A 328 -10.94 -9.49 -3.59
CA SER A 328 -11.01 -9.35 -5.05
C SER A 328 -9.97 -10.29 -5.68
N PHE A 329 -10.08 -10.54 -6.97
CA PHE A 329 -9.01 -11.15 -7.75
C PHE A 329 -8.78 -10.29 -9.01
N LEU A 330 -7.61 -10.42 -9.63
CA LEU A 330 -7.30 -9.81 -10.92
C LEU A 330 -6.58 -10.84 -11.78
N PHE A 331 -6.85 -10.82 -13.09
CA PHE A 331 -6.12 -11.68 -14.02
C PHE A 331 -4.77 -11.04 -14.33
N LEU A 332 -3.70 -11.82 -14.19
CA LEU A 332 -2.36 -11.47 -14.60
C LEU A 332 -2.07 -12.12 -15.96
N PRO A 333 -1.80 -11.33 -17.01
CA PRO A 333 -1.41 -11.85 -18.32
C PRO A 333 -0.30 -12.89 -18.19
N PHE A 334 -0.39 -13.98 -18.95
CA PHE A 334 0.57 -15.09 -19.02
C PHE A 334 0.77 -15.92 -17.74
N LEU A 335 0.23 -15.52 -16.59
CA LEU A 335 0.44 -16.22 -15.32
C LEU A 335 -0.83 -16.90 -14.80
N GLY A 336 -1.95 -16.19 -14.82
CA GLY A 336 -3.21 -16.67 -14.24
C GLY A 336 -3.96 -15.55 -13.56
N ALA A 337 -4.29 -15.72 -12.29
CA ALA A 337 -4.97 -14.72 -11.49
C ALA A 337 -4.32 -14.58 -10.12
N VAL A 338 -4.59 -13.46 -9.45
CA VAL A 338 -4.12 -13.22 -8.08
C VAL A 338 -5.27 -12.71 -7.25
N ALA A 339 -5.62 -13.47 -6.21
CA ALA A 339 -6.50 -13.04 -5.15
C ALA A 339 -5.81 -11.98 -4.26
N THR A 340 -6.57 -10.96 -3.89
CA THR A 340 -6.16 -9.86 -3.03
C THR A 340 -7.24 -9.66 -1.97
N ALA A 341 -6.81 -9.53 -0.72
CA ALA A 341 -7.70 -9.24 0.39
C ALA A 341 -6.91 -8.60 1.53
N ARG A 342 -7.62 -8.03 2.49
CA ARG A 342 -7.01 -7.34 3.62
C ARG A 342 -7.51 -7.89 4.95
N LYS A 343 -6.57 -8.31 5.78
CA LYS A 343 -6.80 -8.70 7.17
C LYS A 343 -5.49 -8.63 7.94
N ASP A 344 -5.34 -7.60 8.76
CA ASP A 344 -4.08 -7.29 9.45
C ASP A 344 -3.78 -8.28 10.60
N ASP A 345 -4.83 -8.89 11.16
CA ASP A 345 -4.82 -9.82 12.31
C ASP A 345 -5.02 -11.29 11.90
N ALA A 346 -4.80 -11.64 10.63
CA ALA A 346 -5.01 -12.99 10.13
C ALA A 346 -4.15 -14.03 10.87
N THR A 347 -4.82 -15.03 11.46
CA THR A 347 -4.17 -16.14 12.16
C THR A 347 -3.51 -17.11 11.18
N ILE A 348 -2.57 -17.93 11.67
CA ILE A 348 -1.89 -18.92 10.83
C ILE A 348 -2.85 -19.94 10.21
N THR A 349 -3.89 -20.35 10.96
CA THR A 349 -4.90 -21.30 10.48
C THR A 349 -5.74 -20.67 9.38
N GLN A 350 -6.14 -19.40 9.53
CA GLN A 350 -6.86 -18.68 8.48
C GLN A 350 -6.02 -18.55 7.21
N LYS A 351 -4.74 -18.15 7.33
CA LYS A 351 -3.83 -18.07 6.17
C LYS A 351 -3.67 -19.43 5.49
N PHE A 352 -3.48 -20.49 6.28
CA PHE A 352 -3.38 -21.86 5.77
C PHE A 352 -4.64 -22.30 5.03
N CYS A 353 -5.82 -22.13 5.64
CA CYS A 353 -7.10 -22.51 5.04
C CYS A 353 -7.34 -21.73 3.75
N VAL A 354 -7.04 -20.43 3.72
CA VAL A 354 -7.15 -19.61 2.52
C VAL A 354 -6.23 -20.13 1.42
N SER A 355 -4.94 -20.36 1.68
CA SER A 355 -4.00 -20.86 0.67
C SER A 355 -4.34 -22.27 0.19
N LEU A 356 -4.95 -23.12 1.03
CA LEU A 356 -5.33 -24.48 0.64
C LEU A 356 -6.68 -24.53 -0.11
N ALA A 357 -7.57 -23.57 0.13
CA ALA A 357 -8.91 -23.55 -0.44
C ALA A 357 -8.96 -23.31 -1.95
N GLY A 358 -7.92 -22.72 -2.55
CA GLY A 358 -7.80 -22.62 -4.01
C GLY A 358 -7.46 -23.96 -4.66
N PRO A 359 -6.33 -24.59 -4.31
CA PRO A 359 -5.89 -25.81 -4.96
C PRO A 359 -6.73 -27.05 -4.65
N MET A 360 -7.21 -27.22 -3.42
CA MET A 360 -7.85 -28.49 -3.01
C MET A 360 -9.10 -28.86 -3.82
N PRO A 361 -10.10 -27.98 -4.00
CA PRO A 361 -11.32 -28.34 -4.71
C PRO A 361 -11.03 -28.80 -6.14
N GLY A 362 -10.16 -28.08 -6.86
CA GLY A 362 -9.83 -28.42 -8.23
C GLY A 362 -9.01 -29.71 -8.32
N LEU A 363 -8.07 -29.95 -7.41
CA LEU A 363 -7.31 -31.20 -7.36
C LEU A 363 -8.22 -32.42 -7.11
N ILE A 364 -9.14 -32.32 -6.14
CA ILE A 364 -10.08 -33.40 -5.82
C ILE A 364 -10.98 -33.70 -7.03
N ILE A 365 -11.59 -32.68 -7.64
CA ILE A 365 -12.45 -32.85 -8.81
C ILE A 365 -11.66 -33.47 -9.96
N GLY A 366 -10.43 -32.99 -10.22
CA GLY A 366 -9.57 -33.50 -11.27
C GLY A 366 -9.25 -34.98 -11.12
N LEU A 367 -8.86 -35.40 -9.90
CA LEU A 367 -8.58 -36.80 -9.57
C LEU A 367 -9.82 -37.68 -9.68
N VAL A 368 -10.97 -37.22 -9.17
CA VAL A 368 -12.24 -37.95 -9.28
C VAL A 368 -12.63 -38.16 -10.74
N LEU A 369 -12.53 -37.12 -11.58
CA LEU A 369 -12.79 -37.24 -13.02
C LEU A 369 -11.82 -38.22 -13.69
N ALA A 370 -10.54 -38.17 -13.33
CA ALA A 370 -9.53 -39.07 -13.89
C ALA A 370 -9.77 -40.54 -13.53
N ILE A 371 -10.30 -40.81 -12.33
CA ILE A 371 -10.57 -42.17 -11.85
C ILE A 371 -11.88 -42.70 -12.45
N ILE A 372 -12.98 -41.93 -12.38
CA ILE A 372 -14.31 -42.38 -12.85
C ILE A 372 -14.32 -42.63 -14.36
N PHE A 373 -13.71 -41.74 -15.14
CA PHE A 373 -13.74 -41.82 -16.60
C PHE A 373 -12.54 -42.56 -17.20
N LYS A 374 -11.72 -43.21 -16.37
CA LYS A 374 -10.55 -43.99 -16.81
C LYS A 374 -10.93 -45.09 -17.80
N ASP A 375 -12.02 -45.80 -17.51
CA ASP A 375 -12.44 -47.02 -18.22
C ASP A 375 -13.65 -46.81 -19.14
N ALA A 376 -14.35 -45.66 -19.04
CA ALA A 376 -15.61 -45.41 -19.75
C ALA A 376 -15.46 -44.81 -21.17
N GLY A 377 -14.23 -44.64 -21.67
CA GLY A 377 -13.94 -43.95 -22.92
C GLY A 377 -14.04 -42.43 -22.77
N TYR A 378 -12.90 -41.75 -22.75
CA TYR A 378 -12.85 -40.30 -22.58
C TYR A 378 -13.49 -39.58 -23.78
N SER A 379 -14.46 -38.70 -23.53
CA SER A 379 -14.58 -37.54 -24.41
C SER A 379 -13.30 -36.70 -24.23
N SER A 380 -12.69 -36.28 -25.34
CA SER A 380 -11.39 -35.59 -25.33
C SER A 380 -11.37 -34.39 -24.37
N TRP A 381 -12.50 -33.68 -24.23
CA TRP A 381 -12.63 -32.52 -23.35
C TRP A 381 -12.68 -32.87 -21.85
N ILE A 382 -13.25 -34.01 -21.43
CA ILE A 382 -13.25 -34.43 -20.01
C ILE A 382 -11.84 -34.80 -19.57
N LYS A 383 -11.12 -35.55 -20.41
CA LYS A 383 -9.71 -35.90 -20.17
C LYS A 383 -8.87 -34.63 -19.99
N GLN A 384 -9.05 -33.69 -20.91
CA GLN A 384 -8.35 -32.41 -20.87
C GLN A 384 -8.69 -31.60 -19.61
N THR A 385 -9.97 -31.54 -19.23
CA THR A 385 -10.43 -30.83 -18.02
C THR A 385 -9.84 -31.43 -16.75
N SER A 386 -9.88 -32.76 -16.63
CA SER A 386 -9.29 -33.50 -15.52
C SER A 386 -7.78 -33.22 -15.39
N TRP A 387 -7.04 -33.28 -16.51
CA TRP A 387 -5.61 -32.97 -16.50
C TRP A 387 -5.30 -31.52 -16.13
N ILE A 388 -6.06 -30.55 -16.64
CA ILE A 388 -5.86 -29.14 -16.27
C ILE A 388 -6.17 -28.91 -14.79
N LEU A 389 -7.24 -29.52 -14.27
CA LEU A 389 -7.57 -29.49 -12.85
C LEU A 389 -6.44 -30.05 -11.98
N ILE A 390 -5.91 -31.22 -12.32
CA ILE A 390 -4.81 -31.84 -11.56
C ILE A 390 -3.56 -30.97 -11.66
N CYS A 391 -3.10 -30.66 -12.88
CA CYS A 391 -1.83 -29.97 -13.10
C CYS A 391 -1.83 -28.56 -12.50
N LEU A 392 -2.86 -27.75 -12.73
CA LEU A 392 -2.91 -26.37 -12.22
C LEU A 392 -2.90 -26.34 -10.69
N ASN A 393 -3.70 -27.19 -10.06
CA ASN A 393 -3.84 -27.18 -8.61
C ASN A 393 -2.65 -27.86 -7.91
N LEU A 394 -2.11 -28.95 -8.47
CA LEU A 394 -0.91 -29.60 -7.95
C LEU A 394 0.32 -28.70 -8.11
N PHE A 395 0.43 -27.97 -9.22
CA PHE A 395 1.49 -26.98 -9.42
C PHE A 395 1.41 -25.89 -8.35
N ASN A 396 0.23 -25.34 -8.07
CA ASN A 396 0.06 -24.34 -7.01
C ASN A 396 0.35 -24.88 -5.60
N LEU A 397 0.24 -26.18 -5.36
CA LEU A 397 0.64 -26.81 -4.09
C LEU A 397 2.14 -27.05 -3.96
N LEU A 398 2.95 -26.80 -4.99
CA LEU A 398 4.40 -26.97 -4.87
C LEU A 398 4.97 -25.98 -3.83
N PRO A 399 6.00 -26.39 -3.07
CA PRO A 399 6.62 -25.56 -2.03
C PRO A 399 7.54 -24.48 -2.63
N ILE A 400 7.06 -23.72 -3.63
CA ILE A 400 7.80 -22.71 -4.37
C ILE A 400 7.06 -21.37 -4.23
N TYR A 401 7.72 -20.33 -3.70
CA TYR A 401 7.13 -19.00 -3.64
C TYR A 401 7.15 -18.36 -5.04
N PRO A 402 6.07 -17.72 -5.54
CA PRO A 402 4.89 -17.22 -4.82
C PRO A 402 3.64 -18.13 -4.82
N LEU A 403 3.76 -19.39 -5.25
CA LEU A 403 2.63 -20.34 -5.31
C LEU A 403 2.05 -20.61 -3.91
N ASP A 404 0.82 -21.12 -3.85
CA ASP A 404 0.10 -21.34 -2.59
C ASP A 404 0.85 -22.27 -1.63
N GLY A 405 1.43 -23.36 -2.13
CA GLY A 405 2.26 -24.27 -1.35
C GLY A 405 3.50 -23.59 -0.80
N GLY A 406 4.12 -22.70 -1.57
CA GLY A 406 5.20 -21.82 -1.12
C GLY A 406 4.76 -20.88 0.00
N GLN A 407 3.55 -20.31 -0.09
CA GLN A 407 2.97 -19.46 0.97
C GLN A 407 2.67 -20.27 2.24
N ILE A 408 2.15 -21.49 2.11
CA ILE A 408 1.89 -22.43 3.22
C ILE A 408 3.21 -22.78 3.93
N VAL A 409 4.23 -23.18 3.17
CA VAL A 409 5.58 -23.46 3.71
C VAL A 409 6.15 -22.24 4.43
N ASN A 410 5.97 -21.05 3.86
CA ASN A 410 6.43 -19.81 4.45
C ASN A 410 5.85 -19.54 5.85
N ILE A 411 4.52 -19.64 5.99
CA ILE A 411 3.85 -19.37 7.26
C ILE A 411 4.16 -20.46 8.31
N LEU A 412 4.27 -21.72 7.89
CA LEU A 412 4.48 -22.86 8.80
C LEU A 412 5.93 -22.95 9.29
N LEU A 413 6.90 -22.91 8.39
CA LEU A 413 8.30 -23.20 8.70
C LEU A 413 9.12 -21.93 8.94
N PHE A 414 8.91 -20.87 8.14
CA PHE A 414 9.83 -19.74 8.11
C PHE A 414 9.34 -18.50 8.88
N SER A 415 8.15 -18.56 9.48
CA SER A 415 7.70 -17.54 10.45
C SER A 415 8.64 -17.39 11.65
N ARG A 416 9.40 -18.44 12.00
CA ARG A 416 10.38 -18.45 13.12
C ARG A 416 11.83 -18.20 12.69
N PHE A 417 12.12 -18.30 11.39
CA PHE A 417 13.47 -18.15 10.83
C PHE A 417 13.44 -17.11 9.71
N PRO A 418 13.66 -15.82 10.04
CA PRO A 418 13.43 -14.75 9.10
C PRO A 418 14.25 -14.85 7.81
N TYR A 419 15.48 -15.37 7.87
CA TYR A 419 16.35 -15.54 6.70
C TYR A 419 15.92 -16.69 5.77
N SER A 420 15.25 -17.71 6.30
CA SER A 420 14.77 -18.84 5.49
C SER A 420 13.63 -18.42 4.56
N ASP A 421 12.82 -17.42 4.94
CA ASP A 421 11.85 -16.79 4.04
C ASP A 421 12.53 -16.10 2.86
N VAL A 422 13.64 -15.40 3.10
CA VAL A 422 14.43 -14.76 2.04
C VAL A 422 14.99 -15.81 1.10
N PHE A 423 15.52 -16.92 1.64
CA PHE A 423 16.01 -18.03 0.85
C PHE A 423 14.92 -18.64 -0.04
N LEU A 424 13.75 -18.95 0.51
CA LEU A 424 12.62 -19.50 -0.26
C LEU A 424 12.19 -18.58 -1.40
N LYS A 425 12.12 -17.27 -1.13
CA LYS A 425 11.78 -16.26 -2.15
C LYS A 425 12.85 -16.12 -3.22
N ALA A 426 14.13 -16.14 -2.83
CA ALA A 426 15.25 -16.12 -3.77
C ALA A 426 15.24 -17.36 -4.66
N PHE A 427 15.02 -18.54 -4.09
CA PHE A 427 14.92 -19.79 -4.82
C PHE A 427 13.77 -19.78 -5.83
N GLY A 428 12.57 -19.32 -5.42
CA GLY A 428 11.45 -19.13 -6.32
C GLY A 428 11.73 -18.12 -7.45
N ALA A 429 12.40 -17.01 -7.14
CA ALA A 429 12.81 -16.02 -8.13
C ALA A 429 13.82 -16.57 -9.15
N ILE A 430 14.74 -17.45 -8.71
CA ILE A 430 15.70 -18.14 -9.61
C ILE A 430 14.95 -19.09 -10.55
N ILE A 431 14.02 -19.91 -10.02
CA ILE A 431 13.22 -20.82 -10.85
C ILE A 431 12.43 -20.03 -11.90
N ILE A 432 11.74 -18.96 -11.50
CA ILE A 432 10.97 -18.12 -12.43
C ILE A 432 11.90 -17.44 -13.44
N SER A 433 13.10 -17.02 -13.03
CA SER A 433 14.10 -16.46 -13.96
C SER A 433 14.54 -17.47 -15.00
N ILE A 434 14.83 -18.72 -14.60
CA ILE A 434 15.24 -19.80 -15.51
C ILE A 434 14.11 -20.12 -16.50
N LEU A 435 12.87 -20.25 -16.01
CA LEU A 435 11.70 -20.43 -16.87
C LEU A 435 11.47 -19.22 -17.79
N GLY A 436 11.80 -18.03 -17.32
CA GLY A 436 11.74 -16.77 -18.06
C GLY A 436 12.68 -16.70 -19.26
N ILE A 437 13.76 -17.48 -19.28
CA ILE A 437 14.66 -17.59 -20.45
C ILE A 437 13.92 -18.26 -21.61
N ALA A 438 13.14 -19.31 -21.34
CA ALA A 438 12.33 -19.99 -22.34
C ALA A 438 11.03 -19.23 -22.67
N HIS A 439 10.46 -18.53 -21.69
CA HIS A 439 9.22 -17.80 -21.82
C HIS A 439 9.38 -16.33 -21.37
N PRO A 440 9.68 -15.40 -22.29
CA PRO A 440 9.99 -14.00 -21.96
C PRO A 440 8.91 -13.28 -21.12
N ALA A 441 7.66 -13.72 -21.20
CA ALA A 441 6.58 -13.20 -20.37
C ALA A 441 6.78 -13.47 -18.86
N LEU A 442 7.33 -14.64 -18.50
CA LEU A 442 7.64 -14.98 -17.10
C LEU A 442 8.85 -14.18 -16.59
N PHE A 443 9.76 -13.78 -17.48
CA PHE A 443 10.89 -12.93 -17.12
C PHE A 443 10.45 -11.58 -16.53
N LEU A 444 9.31 -11.03 -16.97
CA LEU A 444 8.75 -9.79 -16.42
C LEU A 444 8.41 -9.89 -14.93
N LEU A 445 8.14 -11.10 -14.41
CA LEU A 445 7.82 -11.33 -12.99
C LEU A 445 9.05 -11.35 -12.09
N THR A 446 10.25 -11.54 -12.66
CA THR A 446 11.50 -11.59 -11.89
C THR A 446 11.80 -10.25 -11.21
N ILE A 447 11.43 -9.13 -11.87
CA ILE A 447 11.68 -7.77 -11.39
C ILE A 447 10.94 -7.47 -10.08
N PRO A 448 9.59 -7.59 -9.98
CA PRO A 448 8.90 -7.35 -8.72
C PRO A 448 9.34 -8.32 -7.62
N LEU A 449 9.69 -9.57 -7.97
CA LEU A 449 10.24 -10.54 -7.00
C LEU A 449 11.61 -10.10 -6.48
N ALA A 450 12.51 -9.63 -7.35
CA ALA A 450 13.84 -9.15 -6.98
C ALA A 450 13.76 -7.91 -6.06
N PHE A 451 12.89 -6.95 -6.39
CA PHE A 451 12.62 -5.81 -5.50
C PHE A 451 12.07 -6.27 -4.14
N ASN A 452 11.12 -7.22 -4.12
CA ASN A 452 10.58 -7.77 -2.88
C ASN A 452 11.64 -8.49 -2.04
N LEU A 453 12.64 -9.11 -2.67
CA LEU A 453 13.73 -9.81 -1.99
C LEU A 453 14.59 -8.87 -1.15
N VAL A 454 14.93 -7.69 -1.69
CA VAL A 454 15.69 -6.65 -0.96
C VAL A 454 14.92 -6.20 0.28
N HIS A 455 13.62 -5.96 0.14
CA HIS A 455 12.74 -5.60 1.26
C HIS A 455 12.60 -6.73 2.28
N SER A 456 12.45 -7.98 1.82
CA SER A 456 12.35 -9.17 2.66
C SER A 456 13.63 -9.42 3.45
N TYR A 457 14.80 -9.19 2.87
CA TYR A 457 16.09 -9.32 3.56
C TYR A 457 16.24 -8.29 4.68
N ARG A 458 15.93 -7.02 4.41
CA ARG A 458 15.94 -5.97 5.46
C ARG A 458 14.94 -6.28 6.57
N ALA A 459 13.74 -6.74 6.22
CA ALA A 459 12.74 -7.18 7.19
C ALA A 459 13.23 -8.39 8.01
N ALA A 460 13.94 -9.33 7.40
CA ALA A 460 14.49 -10.50 8.06
C ALA A 460 15.55 -10.15 9.11
N GLN A 461 16.46 -9.22 8.78
CA GLN A 461 17.46 -8.71 9.72
C GLN A 461 16.79 -8.16 10.98
N ILE A 462 15.79 -7.29 10.81
CA ILE A 462 15.07 -6.65 11.92
C ILE A 462 14.25 -7.67 12.71
N ASN A 463 13.50 -8.52 12.03
CA ASN A 463 12.68 -9.56 12.66
C ASN A 463 13.54 -10.52 13.49
N SER A 464 14.76 -10.84 13.06
CA SER A 464 15.65 -11.71 13.84
C SER A 464 16.09 -11.06 15.17
N LYS A 465 16.37 -9.76 15.16
CA LYS A 465 16.70 -8.98 16.36
C LYS A 465 15.49 -8.83 17.29
N LEU A 466 14.33 -8.52 16.71
CA LEU A 466 13.04 -8.44 17.42
C LEU A 466 12.67 -9.76 18.11
N GLN A 467 12.77 -10.89 17.40
CA GLN A 467 12.46 -12.20 17.98
C GLN A 467 13.39 -12.55 19.14
N LYS A 468 14.67 -12.14 19.10
CA LYS A 468 15.58 -12.30 20.24
C LYS A 468 15.14 -11.44 21.43
N SER A 469 14.71 -10.20 21.19
CA SER A 469 14.19 -9.30 22.22
C SER A 469 12.88 -9.82 22.84
N PHE A 470 11.91 -10.22 22.01
CA PHE A 470 10.63 -10.78 22.47
C PHE A 470 10.77 -12.10 23.23
N ARG A 471 11.79 -12.92 22.92
CA ARG A 471 12.07 -14.13 23.71
C ARG A 471 12.58 -13.80 25.11
N LYS A 472 13.27 -12.67 25.28
CA LYS A 472 13.77 -12.21 26.59
C LYS A 472 12.66 -11.51 27.38
N ASN A 473 11.88 -10.64 26.72
CA ASN A 473 10.78 -9.89 27.31
C ASN A 473 9.51 -10.10 26.47
N PRO A 474 8.68 -11.11 26.77
CA PRO A 474 7.44 -11.31 26.04
C PRO A 474 6.49 -10.13 26.26
N PRO A 475 5.78 -9.64 25.23
CA PRO A 475 4.81 -8.56 25.38
C PRO A 475 3.71 -8.97 26.38
N GLN A 476 3.34 -8.04 27.26
CA GLN A 476 2.34 -8.28 28.30
C GLN A 476 0.96 -8.53 27.65
N ASN A 477 0.06 -9.24 28.33
CA ASN A 477 -1.24 -9.62 27.74
C ASN A 477 -2.10 -8.42 27.29
N GLN A 478 -1.88 -7.21 27.82
CA GLN A 478 -2.55 -5.98 27.38
C GLN A 478 -2.07 -5.50 25.99
N ASP A 479 -0.82 -5.77 25.60
CA ASP A 479 -0.28 -5.44 24.26
C ASP A 479 -0.80 -6.36 23.16
N LYS A 480 -1.34 -7.54 23.53
CA LYS A 480 -1.94 -8.48 22.57
C LYS A 480 -3.32 -8.04 22.07
N ILE A 481 -3.98 -7.11 22.78
CA ILE A 481 -5.39 -6.77 22.54
C ILE A 481 -5.52 -5.50 21.67
N ASN A 482 -4.60 -4.53 21.79
CA ASN A 482 -4.66 -3.29 21.02
C ASN A 482 -3.59 -3.23 19.92
N GLN A 483 -4.02 -3.25 18.65
CA GLN A 483 -3.13 -3.11 17.48
C GLN A 483 -2.24 -1.86 17.54
N GLU A 484 -2.71 -0.77 18.14
CA GLU A 484 -1.92 0.47 18.31
C GLU A 484 -0.70 0.28 19.21
N ASN A 485 -0.82 -0.47 20.31
CA ASN A 485 0.30 -0.78 21.22
C ASN A 485 1.37 -1.63 20.53
N ILE A 486 0.95 -2.55 19.64
CA ILE A 486 1.88 -3.35 18.83
C ILE A 486 2.64 -2.44 17.87
N ILE A 487 1.95 -1.55 17.15
CA ILE A 487 2.58 -0.61 16.20
C ILE A 487 3.57 0.29 16.94
N TYR A 488 3.18 0.84 18.10
CA TYR A 488 4.05 1.66 18.95
C TYR A 488 5.32 0.90 19.34
N SER A 489 5.15 -0.33 19.86
CA SER A 489 6.27 -1.17 20.26
C SER A 489 7.21 -1.48 19.09
N LEU A 490 6.67 -1.77 17.91
CA LEU A 490 7.48 -2.05 16.72
C LEU A 490 8.30 -0.83 16.28
N PHE A 491 7.74 0.37 16.29
CA PHE A 491 8.52 1.59 16.02
C PHE A 491 9.54 1.89 17.11
N LYS A 492 9.23 1.64 18.38
CA LYS A 492 10.18 1.72 19.49
C LYS A 492 11.40 0.82 19.24
N TYR A 493 11.16 -0.43 18.86
CA TYR A 493 12.25 -1.35 18.54
C TYR A 493 13.03 -0.95 17.28
N LEU A 494 12.36 -0.45 16.23
CA LEU A 494 13.07 0.07 15.06
C LEU A 494 14.04 1.18 15.46
N LYS A 495 13.65 2.03 16.40
CA LYS A 495 14.49 3.07 16.95
C LYS A 495 15.65 2.51 17.78
N GLU A 496 15.39 1.57 18.69
CA GLU A 496 16.42 0.89 19.50
C GLU A 496 17.48 0.16 18.65
N PHE A 497 17.09 -0.36 17.47
CA PHE A 497 18.00 -1.03 16.55
C PHE A 497 18.62 -0.09 15.48
N ASP A 498 18.52 1.22 15.67
CA ASP A 498 19.10 2.24 14.79
C ASP A 498 18.55 2.21 13.34
N TYR A 499 17.26 1.95 13.16
CA TYR A 499 16.60 2.01 11.84
C TYR A 499 15.77 3.30 11.64
N HIS A 500 15.82 4.25 12.57
CA HIS A 500 15.03 5.48 12.52
C HIS A 500 15.47 6.45 11.41
N HIS A 501 16.72 6.36 10.95
CA HIS A 501 17.27 7.16 9.85
C HIS A 501 16.73 6.78 8.46
N LEU A 502 16.09 5.62 8.32
CA LEU A 502 15.53 5.17 7.04
C LEU A 502 14.35 6.08 6.62
N PRO A 503 14.11 6.25 5.30
CA PRO A 503 12.92 6.95 4.82
C PRO A 503 11.63 6.34 5.39
N PHE A 504 10.64 7.17 5.71
CA PHE A 504 9.42 6.71 6.38
C PHE A 504 8.72 5.57 5.64
N ASN A 505 8.66 5.63 4.31
CA ASN A 505 8.07 4.54 3.51
C ASN A 505 8.76 3.19 3.76
N SER A 506 10.08 3.18 3.93
CA SER A 506 10.82 1.94 4.24
C SER A 506 10.43 1.42 5.62
N ARG A 507 10.36 2.31 6.62
CA ARG A 507 9.99 1.97 7.99
C ARG A 507 8.54 1.50 8.09
N TYR A 508 7.62 2.16 7.38
CA TYR A 508 6.23 1.73 7.19
C TYR A 508 6.13 0.30 6.66
N PHE A 509 6.81 -0.02 5.55
CA PHE A 509 6.79 -1.38 4.99
C PHE A 509 7.43 -2.41 5.94
N LEU A 510 8.47 -2.04 6.68
CA LEU A 510 9.07 -2.91 7.70
C LEU A 510 8.08 -3.21 8.82
N VAL A 511 7.45 -2.20 9.41
CA VAL A 511 6.44 -2.38 10.47
C VAL A 511 5.26 -3.19 9.96
N LYS A 512 4.75 -2.89 8.76
CA LYS A 512 3.65 -3.63 8.14
C LYS A 512 3.96 -5.13 8.00
N ASN A 513 5.13 -5.46 7.45
CA ASN A 513 5.60 -6.84 7.32
C ASN A 513 5.78 -7.54 8.69
N LEU A 514 6.20 -6.78 9.72
CA LEU A 514 6.37 -7.32 11.07
C LEU A 514 5.04 -7.64 11.73
N ILE A 515 4.01 -6.78 11.57
CA ILE A 515 2.65 -7.02 12.08
C ILE A 515 2.08 -8.32 11.48
N GLU A 516 2.19 -8.48 10.16
CA GLU A 516 1.70 -9.68 9.47
C GLU A 516 2.35 -10.98 9.98
N ARG A 517 3.61 -10.90 10.44
CA ARG A 517 4.37 -12.03 10.99
C ARG A 517 4.18 -12.23 12.48
N TYR A 518 3.89 -11.16 13.21
CA TYR A 518 3.69 -11.18 14.66
C TYR A 518 2.63 -12.23 15.04
N HIS A 519 1.47 -12.21 14.39
CA HIS A 519 0.40 -13.18 14.63
C HIS A 519 0.79 -14.63 14.31
N CYS A 520 1.62 -14.85 13.28
CA CYS A 520 2.12 -16.18 12.92
C CYS A 520 3.20 -16.71 13.89
N PHE A 521 3.97 -15.81 14.51
CA PHE A 521 5.04 -16.15 15.44
C PHE A 521 4.50 -16.73 16.75
N TYR A 522 3.43 -16.13 17.30
CA TYR A 522 2.83 -16.54 18.57
C TYR A 522 1.90 -17.76 18.48
N SER A 523 1.72 -18.35 17.30
CA SER A 523 0.93 -19.58 17.19
C SER A 523 1.62 -20.79 17.86
N LYS A 524 0.82 -21.64 18.51
CA LYS A 524 1.30 -22.83 19.23
C LYS A 524 2.03 -23.79 18.27
N ARG A 525 3.14 -24.40 18.73
CA ARG A 525 3.91 -25.36 17.93
C ARG A 525 3.05 -26.54 17.43
N ILE A 526 2.17 -27.05 18.29
CA ILE A 526 1.24 -28.14 17.96
C ILE A 526 0.38 -27.78 16.73
N THR A 527 -0.19 -26.57 16.70
CA THR A 527 -0.97 -26.10 15.56
C THR A 527 -0.15 -26.12 14.28
N LYS A 528 1.13 -25.72 14.31
CA LYS A 528 1.99 -25.77 13.12
C LYS A 528 2.27 -27.19 12.64
N VAL A 529 2.49 -28.14 13.56
CA VAL A 529 2.72 -29.55 13.22
C VAL A 529 1.48 -30.17 12.57
N ILE A 530 0.29 -29.92 13.13
CA ILE A 530 -0.98 -30.39 12.56
C ILE A 530 -1.15 -29.84 11.14
N LEU A 531 -1.01 -28.53 10.95
CA LEU A 531 -1.15 -27.91 9.64
C LEU A 531 -0.10 -28.39 8.63
N ALA A 532 1.15 -28.59 9.07
CA ALA A 532 2.20 -29.16 8.22
C ALA A 532 1.85 -30.59 7.77
N THR A 533 1.33 -31.40 8.69
CA THR A 533 0.90 -32.78 8.39
C THR A 533 -0.24 -32.77 7.36
N VAL A 534 -1.23 -31.90 7.53
CA VAL A 534 -2.34 -31.74 6.57
C VAL A 534 -1.83 -31.33 5.18
N TYR A 535 -0.89 -30.38 5.11
CA TYR A 535 -0.30 -29.95 3.84
C TYR A 535 0.52 -31.06 3.17
N SER A 536 1.39 -31.74 3.92
CA SER A 536 2.18 -32.87 3.41
C SER A 536 1.28 -33.99 2.90
N ALA A 537 0.22 -34.34 3.64
CA ALA A 537 -0.77 -35.31 3.19
C ALA A 537 -1.45 -34.86 1.89
N SER A 538 -1.89 -33.60 1.81
CA SER A 538 -2.54 -33.04 0.62
C SER A 538 -1.65 -33.12 -0.62
N LEU A 539 -0.36 -32.80 -0.49
CA LEU A 539 0.61 -32.88 -1.57
C LEU A 539 0.89 -34.33 -1.97
N LEU A 540 1.11 -35.23 -0.99
CA LEU A 540 1.37 -36.65 -1.24
C LEU A 540 0.18 -37.34 -1.92
N PHE A 541 -1.04 -37.13 -1.44
CA PHE A 541 -2.24 -37.67 -2.08
C PHE A 541 -2.45 -37.11 -3.49
N GLY A 542 -2.15 -35.83 -3.70
CA GLY A 542 -2.15 -35.22 -5.03
C GLY A 542 -1.20 -35.91 -6.00
N ILE A 543 0.05 -36.14 -5.59
CA ILE A 543 1.08 -36.80 -6.40
C ILE A 543 0.72 -38.27 -6.65
N LEU A 544 0.38 -39.03 -5.60
CA LEU A 544 0.05 -40.45 -5.70
C LEU A 544 -1.22 -40.68 -6.54
N GLY A 545 -2.24 -39.84 -6.32
CA GLY A 545 -3.47 -39.86 -7.13
C GLY A 545 -3.16 -39.60 -8.59
N SER A 546 -2.36 -38.56 -8.89
CA SER A 546 -1.95 -38.26 -10.26
C SER A 546 -1.18 -39.43 -10.89
N TRP A 547 -0.28 -40.06 -10.14
CA TRP A 547 0.47 -41.23 -10.60
C TRP A 547 -0.46 -42.42 -10.95
N GLN A 548 -1.48 -42.68 -10.13
CA GLN A 548 -2.46 -43.75 -10.37
C GLN A 548 -3.30 -43.52 -11.64
N THR A 549 -3.51 -42.26 -12.02
CA THR A 549 -4.23 -41.91 -13.26
C THR A 549 -3.40 -42.19 -14.52
N ILE A 550 -2.07 -42.14 -14.41
CA ILE A 550 -1.13 -42.40 -15.51
C ILE A 550 -0.89 -43.91 -15.68
N LEU A 551 -0.86 -44.68 -14.59
CA LEU A 551 -0.57 -46.10 -14.65
C LEU A 551 -1.67 -46.88 -15.41
N PRO A 552 -1.31 -47.76 -16.36
CA PRO A 552 -2.27 -48.65 -17.00
C PRO A 552 -2.92 -49.56 -15.95
N ASN A 553 -4.25 -49.70 -16.00
CA ASN A 553 -4.99 -50.60 -15.11
C ASN A 553 -4.57 -52.05 -15.40
N LYS A 554 -3.69 -52.64 -14.57
CA LYS A 554 -3.34 -54.07 -14.64
C LYS A 554 -4.51 -54.99 -14.27
N ILE A 555 -5.63 -54.47 -13.76
CA ILE A 555 -6.74 -55.24 -13.20
C ILE A 555 -7.90 -55.44 -14.19
N VAL A 556 -7.93 -54.73 -15.33
CA VAL A 556 -8.96 -54.92 -16.38
C VAL A 556 -8.34 -55.49 -17.65
N ASN A 557 -7.62 -56.60 -17.49
CA ASN A 557 -7.31 -57.55 -18.57
C ASN A 557 -8.18 -58.82 -18.43
N LYS A 558 -9.39 -58.68 -17.87
CA LYS A 558 -10.47 -59.62 -18.18
C LYS A 558 -11.39 -58.90 -19.15
N PRO A 559 -11.57 -59.41 -20.39
CA PRO A 559 -12.56 -58.84 -21.29
C PRO A 559 -13.90 -58.87 -20.57
N THR A 560 -14.48 -57.69 -20.33
CA THR A 560 -15.86 -57.54 -19.89
C THR A 560 -16.75 -58.27 -20.91
N ASP A 561 -17.61 -59.16 -20.42
CA ASP A 561 -18.54 -60.03 -21.17
C ASP A 561 -19.52 -59.28 -22.11
N TYR A 562 -19.41 -57.95 -22.25
CA TYR A 562 -20.21 -57.12 -23.15
C TYR A 562 -19.95 -57.41 -24.64
N VAL A 563 -18.72 -57.76 -25.02
CA VAL A 563 -18.40 -58.08 -26.43
C VAL A 563 -18.93 -59.45 -26.83
N ARG A 564 -19.05 -60.39 -25.88
CA ARG A 564 -19.56 -61.75 -26.14
C ARG A 564 -21.07 -61.76 -26.40
N ILE A 565 -21.82 -60.89 -25.70
CA ILE A 565 -23.27 -60.76 -25.87
C ILE A 565 -23.61 -60.11 -27.23
N GLN A 566 -22.78 -59.21 -27.76
CA GLN A 566 -23.00 -58.66 -29.10
C GLN A 566 -22.71 -59.66 -30.23
N GLN A 567 -21.78 -60.60 -30.05
CA GLN A 567 -21.56 -61.66 -31.05
C GLN A 567 -22.65 -62.74 -31.01
N GLU A 568 -23.15 -63.13 -29.84
CA GLU A 568 -24.26 -64.10 -29.74
C GLU A 568 -25.62 -63.59 -30.25
N ILE A 569 -25.80 -62.27 -30.39
CA ILE A 569 -27.01 -61.67 -30.98
C ILE A 569 -26.89 -61.49 -32.50
N VAL A 570 -25.68 -61.55 -33.06
CA VAL A 570 -25.45 -61.47 -34.51
C VAL A 570 -25.40 -62.86 -35.15
N ASP A 571 -25.04 -63.90 -34.39
CA ASP A 571 -24.98 -65.30 -34.85
C ASP A 571 -26.24 -66.15 -34.53
N LYS A 572 -27.32 -65.51 -34.04
CA LYS A 572 -28.68 -66.10 -33.90
C LYS A 572 -29.69 -65.29 -34.68
#